data_AF-E9I6L3-F1
#
_entry.id   AF-E9I6L3-F1
#
_cell.length_a   1.000
_cell.length_b   1.000
_cell.length_c   1.000
_cell.angle_alpha   90.00
_cell.angle_beta   90.00
_cell.angle_gamma   90.00
#
_symmetry.space_group_name_H-M   'P 1'
#
loop_
_entity.id
_entity.type
_entity.pdbx_description
1 polymer ?
#
loop_
_entity_poly.entity_id
_entity_poly.type
_entity_poly.pdbx_seq_one_letter_code
_entity_poly.pdbx_strand_id
1 'polypeptide(L)'
;MTQLEFVHCMMEIKDIANQQQAQRGTTPLYIFDNPSVHLGKDGLQMLIAGGINEDQLLHIATYSPDFNKPIEHAFGSLKAAFRNYLYNSCQLGGADVKPRDLQHGLNNTFMKITAASVMADV
;
A
#
# COMPACT_ATOMS: atom_id res chain seq x y z
N MET A 1 12.08 -5.25 1.72
CA MET A 1 11.00 -6.18 1.36
C MET A 1 11.56 -7.15 0.34
N THR A 2 11.45 -8.44 0.62
CA THR A 2 11.76 -9.53 -0.31
C THR A 2 10.58 -9.81 -1.22
N GLN A 3 10.81 -10.57 -2.29
CA GLN A 3 9.76 -10.97 -3.23
C GLN A 3 8.71 -11.88 -2.57
N LEU A 4 9.10 -12.75 -1.65
CA LEU A 4 8.17 -13.60 -0.89
C LEU A 4 7.29 -12.77 0.07
N GLU A 5 7.89 -11.79 0.76
CA GLU A 5 7.13 -10.85 1.61
C GLU A 5 6.10 -10.05 0.79
N PHE A 6 6.47 -9.62 -0.41
CA PHE A 6 5.55 -8.95 -1.34
C PHE A 6 4.39 -9.87 -1.74
N VAL A 7 4.66 -11.10 -2.16
CA VAL A 7 3.63 -12.08 -2.52
C VAL A 7 2.68 -12.33 -1.36
N HIS A 8 3.19 -12.55 -0.14
CA HIS A 8 2.34 -12.76 1.03
C HIS A 8 1.41 -11.57 1.29
N CYS A 9 1.94 -10.35 1.22
CA CYS A 9 1.15 -9.12 1.34
C CYS A 9 0.04 -9.06 0.26
N MET A 10 0.39 -9.37 -0.99
CA MET A 10 -0.58 -9.38 -2.09
C MET A 10 -1.67 -10.44 -1.90
N MET A 11 -1.37 -11.59 -1.31
CA MET A 11 -2.37 -12.62 -1.03
C MET A 11 -3.37 -12.17 0.05
N GLU A 12 -2.91 -11.51 1.11
CA GLU A 12 -3.80 -10.94 2.14
C GLU A 12 -4.72 -9.85 1.55
N ILE A 13 -4.17 -8.97 0.70
CA ILE A 13 -4.94 -7.95 0.00
C ILE A 13 -5.95 -8.57 -0.96
N LYS A 14 -5.55 -9.64 -1.68
CA LYS A 14 -6.37 -10.31 -2.67
C LYS A 14 -7.67 -10.83 -2.08
N ASP A 15 -7.60 -11.53 -0.95
CA ASP A 15 -8.79 -12.15 -0.35
C ASP A 15 -9.81 -11.08 0.07
N ILE A 16 -9.35 -9.98 0.67
CA ILE A 16 -10.18 -8.85 1.06
C ILE A 16 -10.79 -8.17 -0.18
N ALA A 17 -9.96 -7.89 -1.19
CA ALA A 17 -10.38 -7.19 -2.41
C ALA A 17 -11.41 -8.03 -3.19
N ASN A 18 -11.18 -9.33 -3.34
CA ASN A 18 -12.11 -10.23 -4.02
C ASN A 18 -13.43 -10.33 -3.28
N GLN A 19 -13.43 -10.42 -1.95
CA GLN A 19 -14.67 -10.43 -1.18
C GLN A 19 -15.48 -9.13 -1.37
N GLN A 20 -14.81 -7.98 -1.36
CA GLN A 20 -15.47 -6.68 -1.55
C GLN A 20 -15.99 -6.47 -2.98
N GLN A 21 -15.25 -6.92 -4.00
CA GLN A 21 -15.62 -6.74 -5.40
C GLN A 21 -16.66 -7.78 -5.86
N ALA A 22 -16.62 -9.00 -5.33
CA ALA A 22 -17.65 -10.01 -5.57
C ALA A 22 -19.05 -9.52 -5.15
N GLN A 23 -19.14 -8.78 -4.03
CA GLN A 23 -20.39 -8.12 -3.60
C GLN A 23 -20.90 -7.06 -4.58
N ARG A 24 -20.01 -6.53 -5.45
CA ARG A 24 -20.31 -5.49 -6.44
C ARG A 24 -20.44 -6.05 -7.87
N GLY A 25 -20.25 -7.36 -8.05
CA GLY A 25 -20.27 -8.00 -9.37
C GLY A 25 -19.09 -7.64 -10.26
N THR A 26 -17.98 -7.19 -9.67
CA THR A 26 -16.78 -6.73 -10.37
C THR A 26 -15.55 -7.54 -9.96
N THR A 27 -14.49 -7.46 -10.76
CA THR A 27 -13.19 -8.09 -10.49
C THR A 27 -12.17 -7.02 -10.13
N PRO A 28 -11.32 -7.20 -9.10
CA PRO A 28 -10.30 -6.23 -8.77
C PRO A 28 -9.20 -6.16 -9.83
N LEU A 29 -8.71 -4.94 -10.06
CA LEU A 29 -7.50 -4.64 -10.81
C LEU A 29 -6.40 -4.24 -9.81
N TYR A 30 -5.28 -4.95 -9.83
CA TYR A 30 -4.13 -4.71 -8.97
C TYR A 30 -3.11 -3.84 -9.69
N ILE A 31 -2.61 -2.83 -8.98
CA ILE A 31 -1.70 -1.82 -9.51
C ILE A 31 -0.51 -1.71 -8.55
N PHE A 32 0.70 -1.88 -9.07
CA PHE A 32 1.96 -1.69 -8.34
C PHE A 32 3.06 -1.24 -9.30
N ASP A 33 4.11 -0.62 -8.76
CA ASP A 33 5.28 -0.19 -9.52
C ASP A 33 6.17 -1.38 -9.92
N ASN A 34 7.23 -1.09 -10.69
CA ASN A 34 8.10 -2.07 -11.34
C ASN A 34 9.50 -2.27 -10.69
N PRO A 35 9.69 -2.27 -9.35
CA PRO A 35 10.97 -2.66 -8.79
C PRO A 35 11.20 -4.16 -9.06
N SER A 36 12.46 -4.57 -9.08
CA SER A 36 12.85 -5.95 -9.36
C SER A 36 12.18 -6.99 -8.46
N VAL A 37 11.77 -6.58 -7.25
CA VAL A 37 11.03 -7.41 -6.29
C VAL A 37 9.56 -7.67 -6.65
N HIS A 38 8.94 -6.85 -7.50
CA HIS A 38 7.55 -7.05 -7.99
C HIS A 38 7.52 -7.79 -9.34
N LEU A 39 8.59 -7.65 -10.14
CA LEU A 39 8.68 -8.19 -11.51
C LEU A 39 9.62 -9.41 -11.65
N GLY A 40 10.17 -9.94 -10.56
CA GLY A 40 10.93 -11.19 -10.61
C GLY A 40 10.06 -12.32 -11.19
N LYS A 41 10.62 -13.15 -12.08
CA LYS A 41 9.89 -14.26 -12.74
C LYS A 41 9.14 -15.14 -11.73
N ASP A 42 9.73 -15.38 -10.56
CA ASP A 42 9.11 -16.22 -9.53
C ASP A 42 7.92 -15.51 -8.86
N GLY A 43 7.88 -14.18 -8.84
CA GLY A 43 6.91 -13.38 -8.10
C GLY A 43 5.62 -13.32 -8.87
N LEU A 44 5.70 -13.04 -10.17
CA LEU A 44 4.55 -13.14 -11.07
C LEU A 44 3.95 -14.55 -11.08
N GLN A 45 4.80 -15.59 -11.16
CA GLN A 45 4.34 -16.97 -11.08
C GLN A 45 3.66 -17.29 -9.75
N MET A 46 4.18 -16.78 -8.63
CA MET A 46 3.56 -16.96 -7.31
C MET A 46 2.24 -16.20 -7.18
N LEU A 47 2.11 -15.00 -7.75
CA LEU A 47 0.84 -14.25 -7.78
C LEU A 47 -0.23 -15.00 -8.60
N ILE A 48 0.16 -15.52 -9.77
CA ILE A 48 -0.72 -16.33 -10.63
C ILE A 48 -1.12 -17.64 -9.94
N ALA A 49 -0.18 -18.36 -9.35
CA ALA A 49 -0.47 -19.56 -8.55
C ALA A 49 -1.37 -19.25 -7.35
N GLY A 50 -1.23 -18.04 -6.80
CA GLY A 50 -2.09 -17.47 -5.77
C GLY A 50 -3.45 -17.00 -6.28
N GLY A 51 -3.74 -17.09 -7.58
CA GLY A 51 -5.03 -16.74 -8.18
C GLY A 51 -5.24 -15.26 -8.46
N ILE A 52 -4.16 -14.48 -8.62
CA ILE A 52 -4.20 -13.16 -9.26
C ILE A 52 -3.77 -13.36 -10.71
N ASN A 53 -4.73 -13.27 -11.63
CA ASN A 53 -4.46 -13.50 -13.04
C ASN A 53 -3.80 -12.29 -13.70
N GLU A 54 -3.13 -12.52 -14.84
CA GLU A 54 -2.41 -11.47 -15.57
C GLU A 54 -3.34 -10.35 -16.08
N ASP A 55 -4.59 -10.67 -16.41
CA ASP A 55 -5.63 -9.69 -16.79
C ASP A 55 -6.10 -8.81 -15.62
N GLN A 56 -5.80 -9.22 -14.38
CA GLN A 56 -6.04 -8.43 -13.17
C GLN A 56 -4.81 -7.59 -12.78
N LEU A 57 -3.71 -7.64 -13.54
CA LEU A 57 -2.51 -6.85 -13.28
C LEU A 57 -2.44 -5.67 -14.25
N LEU A 58 -2.38 -4.45 -13.72
CA LEU A 58 -2.11 -3.29 -14.55
C LEU A 58 -0.59 -3.15 -14.76
N HIS A 59 -0.14 -3.40 -15.99
CA HIS A 59 1.25 -3.15 -16.37
C HIS A 59 1.50 -1.65 -16.55
N ILE A 60 2.22 -1.06 -15.60
CA ILE A 60 2.64 0.35 -15.68
C ILE A 60 4.01 0.41 -16.38
N ALA A 61 4.27 1.45 -17.17
CA ALA A 61 5.60 1.67 -17.74
C ALA A 61 6.60 2.12 -16.66
N THR A 62 7.86 1.68 -16.75
CA THR A 62 8.92 2.10 -15.82
C THR A 62 9.05 3.63 -15.82
N TYR A 63 9.32 4.21 -14.65
CA TYR A 63 9.42 5.67 -14.44
C TYR A 63 8.13 6.44 -14.72
N SER A 64 6.96 5.83 -14.46
CA SER A 64 5.66 6.50 -14.60
C SER A 64 4.97 6.71 -13.24
N PRO A 65 5.54 7.53 -12.33
CA PRO A 65 4.96 7.77 -11.00
C PRO A 65 3.58 8.42 -11.07
N ASP A 66 3.26 9.08 -12.18
CA ASP A 66 1.95 9.68 -12.43
C ASP A 66 0.79 8.66 -12.38
N PHE A 67 1.03 7.39 -12.69
CA PHE A 67 0.02 6.32 -12.57
C PHE A 67 -0.18 5.84 -11.13
N ASN A 68 0.80 6.11 -10.25
CA ASN A 68 0.72 5.84 -8.82
C ASN A 68 0.23 7.04 -8.01
N LYS A 69 -0.21 8.14 -8.65
CA LYS A 69 -0.71 9.35 -7.97
C LYS A 69 -1.65 9.08 -6.80
N PRO A 70 -2.65 8.18 -6.88
CA PRO A 70 -3.52 7.91 -5.74
C PRO A 70 -2.76 7.34 -4.53
N ILE A 71 -1.78 6.46 -4.78
CA ILE A 71 -0.92 5.88 -3.75
C ILE A 71 0.05 6.94 -3.21
N GLU A 72 0.67 7.74 -4.08
CA GLU A 72 1.55 8.86 -3.69
C GLU A 72 0.82 9.91 -2.84
N HIS A 73 -0.43 10.23 -3.19
CA HIS A 73 -1.29 11.13 -2.41
C HIS A 73 -1.61 10.52 -1.04
N ALA A 74 -1.98 9.24 -0.99
CA ALA A 74 -2.23 8.55 0.28
C ALA A 74 -0.97 8.53 1.18
N PHE A 75 0.20 8.28 0.60
CA PHE A 75 1.48 8.35 1.31
C PHE A 75 1.82 9.78 1.75
N GLY A 76 1.52 10.79 0.93
CA GLY A 76 1.65 12.20 1.27
C GLY A 76 0.83 12.57 2.50
N SER A 77 -0.46 12.22 2.50
CA SER A 77 -1.37 12.43 3.63
C SER A 77 -0.91 11.68 4.89
N LEU A 78 -0.48 10.42 4.75
CA LEU A 78 0.09 9.63 5.85
C LEU A 78 1.33 10.29 6.44
N LYS A 79 2.25 10.72 5.59
CA LYS A 79 3.50 11.36 6.00
C LYS A 79 3.23 12.66 6.76
N ALA A 80 2.34 13.49 6.25
CA ALA A 80 1.97 14.75 6.91
C ALA A 80 1.35 14.50 8.30
N ALA A 81 0.37 13.59 8.38
CA ALA A 81 -0.32 13.29 9.62
C ALA A 81 0.59 12.57 10.64
N PHE A 82 1.45 11.66 10.19
CA PHE A 82 2.39 10.96 11.06
C PHE A 82 3.48 11.90 11.56
N ARG A 83 3.97 12.82 10.71
CA ARG A 83 4.89 13.89 11.13
C ARG A 83 4.29 14.74 12.26
N ASN A 84 3.01 15.10 12.18
CA ASN A 84 2.32 15.82 13.26
C ASN A 84 2.22 15.00 14.54
N TYR A 85 1.96 13.69 14.45
CA TYR A 85 2.01 12.80 15.61
C TYR A 85 3.39 12.80 16.26
N LEU A 86 4.47 12.69 15.47
CA LEU A 86 5.84 12.71 15.99
C LEU A 86 6.15 14.02 16.72
N TYR A 87 5.79 15.17 16.16
CA TYR A 87 6.00 16.46 16.81
C TYR A 87 5.24 16.59 18.14
N ASN A 88 3.97 16.21 18.14
CA ASN A 88 3.07 16.48 19.27
C ASN A 88 3.15 15.43 20.37
N SER A 89 3.46 14.18 20.03
CA SER A 89 3.36 13.03 20.95
C SER A 89 4.72 12.43 21.30
N CYS A 90 5.64 12.37 20.34
CA CYS A 90 6.97 11.79 20.56
C CYS A 90 8.01 12.83 20.99
N GLN A 91 7.73 14.12 20.75
CA GLN A 91 8.66 15.25 20.86
C GLN A 91 9.91 15.04 19.98
N LEU A 92 10.44 16.12 19.41
CA LEU A 92 11.54 16.06 18.42
C LEU A 92 12.83 15.37 18.89
N GLY A 93 12.96 15.06 20.19
CA GLY A 93 14.14 14.45 20.77
C GLY A 93 14.29 12.95 20.47
N GLY A 94 13.20 12.22 20.19
CA GLY A 94 13.24 10.78 19.87
C GLY A 94 13.80 9.86 20.97
N ALA A 95 14.26 10.41 22.09
CA ALA A 95 14.72 9.65 23.26
C ALA A 95 13.54 8.87 23.84
N ASP A 96 13.78 7.59 24.16
CA ASP A 96 12.84 6.65 24.79
C ASP A 96 11.60 6.25 23.96
N VAL A 97 11.52 6.62 22.68
CA VAL A 97 10.43 6.17 21.79
C VAL A 97 10.69 4.73 21.36
N LYS A 98 9.83 3.79 21.76
CA LYS A 98 9.98 2.39 21.36
C LYS A 98 9.50 2.18 19.92
N PRO A 99 10.14 1.31 19.13
CA PRO A 99 9.67 0.98 17.78
C PRO A 99 8.20 0.55 17.71
N ARG A 100 7.71 -0.12 18.75
CA ARG A 100 6.30 -0.55 18.84
C ARG A 100 5.33 0.62 18.97
N ASP A 101 5.71 1.69 19.66
CA ASP A 101 4.89 2.88 19.82
C ASP A 101 4.81 3.67 18.50
N LEU A 102 5.93 3.72 17.74
CA LEU A 102 5.95 4.25 16.38
C LEU A 102 5.06 3.46 15.44
N GLN A 103 5.13 2.12 15.49
CA GLN A 103 4.28 1.25 14.67
C GLN A 103 2.79 1.45 14.99
N HIS A 104 2.44 1.55 16.27
CA HIS A 104 1.06 1.81 16.70
C HIS A 104 0.59 3.21 16.27
N GLY A 105 1.43 4.23 16.43
CA GLY A 105 1.15 5.59 15.98
C GLY A 105 0.94 5.66 14.46
N LEU A 106 1.79 4.98 13.68
CA LEU A 106 1.66 4.91 12.23
C LEU A 106 0.35 4.22 11.82
N ASN A 107 0.03 3.09 12.43
CA ASN A 107 -1.21 2.37 12.16
C ASN A 107 -2.44 3.22 12.49
N ASN A 108 -2.45 3.88 13.65
CA ASN A 108 -3.56 4.75 14.06
C ASN A 108 -3.74 5.96 13.13
N THR A 109 -2.64 6.51 12.62
CA THR A 109 -2.69 7.58 11.62
C THR A 109 -3.23 7.05 10.29
N PHE A 110 -2.76 5.89 9.83
CA PHE A 110 -3.23 5.27 8.60
C PHE A 110 -4.74 4.99 8.63
N MET A 111 -5.26 4.44 9.73
CA MET A 111 -6.70 4.16 9.89
C MET A 111 -7.60 5.41 9.87
N LYS A 112 -7.03 6.60 10.03
CA LYS A 112 -7.75 7.88 9.92
C LYS A 112 -7.75 8.45 8.50
N ILE A 113 -6.94 7.89 7.60
CA ILE A 113 -6.95 8.26 6.18
C ILE A 113 -8.19 7.64 5.55
N THR A 114 -9.07 8.49 5.06
CA THR A 114 -10.28 8.11 4.34
C THR A 114 -10.06 8.26 2.83
N ALA A 115 -10.87 7.57 2.02
CA ALA A 115 -10.85 7.78 0.57
C ALA A 115 -11.04 9.27 0.21
N ALA A 116 -11.90 9.99 0.94
CA ALA A 116 -12.07 11.43 0.78
C ALA A 116 -10.77 12.22 1.03
N SER A 117 -9.98 11.85 2.05
CA SER A 117 -8.70 12.52 2.34
C SER A 117 -7.55 12.21 1.37
N VAL A 118 -7.67 11.15 0.57
CA VAL A 118 -6.73 10.83 -0.52
C VAL A 118 -7.10 11.58 -1.80
N MET A 119 -8.40 11.81 -2.00
CA MET A 119 -8.97 12.47 -3.18
C MET A 119 -9.20 13.98 -2.98
N ALA A 120 -8.99 14.51 -1.77
CA ALA A 120 -9.08 15.93 -1.48
C ALA A 120 -7.88 16.67 -2.07
N ASP A 121 -8.20 17.58 -3.00
CA ASP A 121 -7.36 18.57 -3.67
C ASP A 121 -6.34 18.08 -4.70
N VAL A 122 -6.84 18.04 -5.95
CA VAL A 122 -6.18 18.60 -7.14
C VAL A 122 -6.51 20.08 -7.21
#